data_AF-A0A949LUF5-F1
#
_entry.id   AF-A0A949LUF5-F1
#
_cell.length_a   1.000
_cell.length_b   1.000
_cell.length_c   1.000
_cell.angle_alpha   90.00
_cell.angle_beta   90.00
_cell.angle_gamma   90.00
#
_symmetry.space_group_name_H-M   'P 1'
#
loop_
_entity.id
_entity.type
_entity.pdbx_description
1 polymer ?
#
loop_
_entity_poly.entity_id
_entity_poly.type
_entity_poly.pdbx_seq_one_letter_code
_entity_poly.pdbx_strand_id
1 'polypeptide(L)'
;MSADYREGEYALSMGAYLQAFEIFILVEQEQAEPTFLKCCQMVMANQLSDAEHKELFAKLEQQMTRNNGRATYNYGLVLAHVGQTPKAQEVLNQAALLGIPEAKAALTKLLLTGSVR
;
A
#
# COMPACT_ATOMS: atom_id res chain seq x y z
N MET A 1 -13.58 -2.90 14.20
CA MET A 1 -12.29 -3.64 14.06
C MET A 1 -12.59 -5.09 14.38
N SER A 2 -12.43 -5.99 13.41
CA SER A 2 -12.79 -7.42 13.56
C SER A 2 -11.81 -8.15 14.48
N ALA A 3 -12.21 -9.33 14.97
CA ALA A 3 -11.34 -10.20 15.75
C ALA A 3 -10.09 -10.60 14.94
N ASP A 4 -10.28 -10.90 13.65
CA ASP A 4 -9.20 -11.28 12.74
C ASP A 4 -8.17 -10.16 12.58
N TYR A 5 -8.61 -8.89 12.53
CA TYR A 5 -7.66 -7.78 12.47
C TYR A 5 -6.77 -7.70 13.72
N ARG A 6 -7.32 -7.98 14.92
CA ARG A 6 -6.53 -8.01 16.16
C ARG A 6 -5.55 -9.17 16.17
N GLU A 7 -5.92 -10.29 15.58
CA GLU A 7 -5.03 -11.44 15.43
C GLU A 7 -3.86 -11.12 14.50
N GLY A 8 -4.11 -10.41 13.39
CA GLY A 8 -3.07 -9.91 12.49
C GLY A 8 -2.08 -8.97 13.21
N GLU A 9 -2.58 -8.03 14.01
CA GLU A 9 -1.72 -7.14 14.82
C GLU A 9 -0.89 -7.92 15.84
N TYR A 10 -1.48 -8.95 16.46
CA TYR A 10 -0.76 -9.80 17.40
C TYR A 10 0.35 -10.61 16.71
N ALA A 11 0.06 -11.26 15.58
CA ALA A 11 1.05 -11.96 14.77
C ALA A 11 2.20 -11.03 14.35
N LEU A 12 1.87 -9.79 13.92
CA LEU A 12 2.86 -8.78 13.56
C LEU A 12 3.77 -8.42 14.74
N SER A 13 3.21 -8.25 15.94
CA SER A 13 3.98 -7.94 17.16
C SER A 13 4.95 -9.05 17.57
N MET A 14 4.64 -10.29 17.18
CA MET A 14 5.47 -11.47 17.43
C MET A 14 6.53 -11.71 16.35
N GLY A 15 6.57 -10.86 15.31
CA GLY A 15 7.45 -11.05 14.15
C GLY A 15 6.99 -12.13 13.17
N ALA A 16 5.75 -12.64 13.32
CA ALA A 16 5.15 -13.61 12.42
C ALA A 16 4.61 -12.92 11.16
N TYR A 17 5.52 -12.35 10.35
CA TYR A 17 5.16 -11.43 9.26
C TYR A 17 4.31 -12.07 8.18
N LEU A 18 4.61 -13.30 7.75
CA LEU A 18 3.79 -14.00 6.75
C LEU A 18 2.35 -14.18 7.24
N GLN A 19 2.18 -14.69 8.47
CA GLN A 19 0.86 -14.89 9.05
C GLN A 19 0.10 -13.56 9.20
N ALA A 20 0.76 -12.51 9.68
CA ALA A 20 0.15 -11.19 9.79
C ALA A 20 -0.30 -10.66 8.42
N PHE A 21 0.54 -10.83 7.39
CA PHE A 21 0.23 -10.43 6.02
C PHE A 21 -1.00 -11.16 5.48
N GLU A 22 -1.04 -12.50 5.60
CA GLU A 22 -2.16 -13.32 5.14
C GLU A 22 -3.48 -12.89 5.80
N ILE A 23 -3.45 -12.64 7.12
CA ILE A 23 -4.62 -12.17 7.87
C ILE A 23 -5.07 -10.80 7.37
N PHE A 24 -4.17 -9.82 7.25
CA PHE A 24 -4.53 -8.48 6.78
C PHE A 24 -5.06 -8.50 5.34
N ILE A 25 -4.48 -9.34 4.47
CA ILE A 25 -4.92 -9.51 3.09
C ILE A 25 -6.33 -10.09 3.02
N LEU A 26 -6.66 -11.06 3.88
CA LEU A 26 -7.99 -11.64 3.95
C LEU A 26 -9.01 -10.60 4.44
N VAL A 27 -8.72 -9.95 5.57
CA VAL A 27 -9.61 -8.95 6.19
C VAL A 27 -9.87 -7.77 5.27
N GLU A 28 -8.87 -7.30 4.52
CA GLU A 28 -9.06 -6.20 3.57
C GLU A 28 -9.92 -6.63 2.38
N GLN A 29 -9.70 -7.83 1.82
CA GLN A 29 -10.47 -8.29 0.64
C GLN A 29 -11.98 -8.39 0.86
N GLU A 30 -12.41 -8.60 2.10
CA GLU A 30 -13.83 -8.65 2.45
C GLU A 30 -14.48 -7.27 2.61
N GLN A 31 -13.68 -6.20 2.66
CA GLN A 31 -14.20 -4.84 2.75
C GLN A 31 -14.73 -4.37 1.39
N ALA A 32 -15.76 -3.51 1.43
CA ALA A 32 -16.31 -2.89 0.23
C ALA A 32 -15.28 -1.98 -0.48
N GLU A 33 -14.45 -1.28 0.29
CA GLU A 33 -13.40 -0.38 -0.20
C GLU A 33 -12.07 -0.71 0.50
N PRO A 34 -11.36 -1.78 0.09
CA PRO A 34 -10.10 -2.17 0.71
C PRO A 34 -9.03 -1.10 0.52
N THR A 35 -8.19 -0.88 1.52
CA THR A 35 -7.08 0.09 1.47
C THR A 35 -5.72 -0.59 1.49
N PHE A 36 -5.66 -1.83 1.99
CA PHE A 36 -4.44 -2.61 2.22
C PHE A 36 -3.36 -1.86 3.02
N LEU A 37 -3.78 -0.93 3.89
CA LEU A 37 -2.87 -0.03 4.61
C LEU A 37 -1.81 -0.79 5.42
N LYS A 38 -2.21 -1.82 6.17
CA LYS A 38 -1.29 -2.60 7.01
C LYS A 38 -0.26 -3.35 6.18
N CYS A 39 -0.70 -4.00 5.10
CA CYS A 39 0.20 -4.68 4.18
C CYS A 39 1.22 -3.69 3.55
N CYS A 40 0.77 -2.48 3.20
CA CYS A 40 1.65 -1.43 2.69
C CYS A 40 2.68 -0.99 3.75
N GLN A 41 2.26 -0.85 5.01
CA GLN A 41 3.16 -0.52 6.12
C GLN A 41 4.22 -1.61 6.34
N MET A 42 3.85 -2.88 6.20
CA MET A 42 4.79 -4.00 6.32
C MET A 42 5.84 -4.00 5.21
N VAL A 43 5.48 -3.65 3.98
CA VAL A 43 6.48 -3.41 2.90
C VAL A 43 7.45 -2.31 3.31
N MET A 44 6.93 -1.15 3.74
CA MET A 44 7.77 -0.01 4.12
C MET A 44 8.68 -0.28 5.33
N ALA A 45 8.31 -1.28 6.14
CA ALA A 45 9.10 -1.76 7.26
C ALA A 45 10.10 -2.88 6.87
N ASN A 46 10.19 -3.26 5.59
CA ASN A 46 11.00 -4.36 5.09
C ASN A 46 10.68 -5.71 5.77
N GLN A 47 9.40 -5.95 6.08
CA GLN A 47 8.94 -7.15 6.80
C GLN A 47 8.44 -8.26 5.87
N LEU A 48 8.40 -8.00 4.55
CA LEU A 48 7.83 -8.90 3.55
C LEU A 48 8.89 -9.38 2.58
N SER A 49 8.70 -10.59 2.04
CA SER A 49 9.51 -11.16 0.96
C SER A 49 8.98 -10.73 -0.42
N ASP A 50 9.74 -11.01 -1.47
CA ASP A 50 9.35 -10.71 -2.85
C ASP A 50 8.01 -11.35 -3.27
N ALA A 51 7.64 -12.48 -2.67
CA ALA A 51 6.37 -13.15 -2.95
C ALA A 51 5.18 -12.31 -2.44
N GLU A 52 5.23 -11.85 -1.19
CA GLU A 52 4.16 -11.03 -0.62
C GLU A 52 4.13 -9.63 -1.27
N HIS A 53 5.27 -9.08 -1.68
CA HIS A 53 5.31 -7.84 -2.48
C HIS A 53 4.49 -7.99 -3.77
N LYS A 54 4.73 -9.06 -4.54
CA LYS A 54 4.02 -9.32 -5.79
C LYS A 54 2.53 -9.49 -5.57
N GLU A 55 2.13 -10.25 -4.55
CA GLU A 55 0.72 -10.44 -4.22
C GLU A 55 0.05 -9.11 -3.86
N LEU A 56 0.66 -8.33 -2.97
CA LEU A 56 0.11 -7.03 -2.57
C LEU A 56 -0.02 -6.09 -3.77
N PHE A 57 0.98 -6.04 -4.64
CA PHE A 57 0.98 -5.15 -5.80
C PHE A 57 -0.11 -5.52 -6.79
N ALA A 58 -0.34 -6.82 -7.03
CA ALA A 58 -1.44 -7.27 -7.88
C ALA A 58 -2.81 -6.83 -7.33
N LYS A 59 -3.03 -6.92 -6.01
CA LYS A 59 -4.29 -6.47 -5.39
C LYS A 59 -4.43 -4.96 -5.45
N LEU A 60 -3.37 -4.20 -5.22
CA LEU A 60 -3.38 -2.74 -5.30
C LEU A 60 -3.61 -2.24 -6.73
N GLU A 61 -3.01 -2.87 -7.74
CA GLU A 61 -3.30 -2.60 -9.16
C GLU A 61 -4.77 -2.88 -9.48
N GLN A 62 -5.32 -3.99 -8.99
CA GLN A 62 -6.75 -4.29 -9.13
C GLN A 62 -7.62 -3.17 -8.51
N GLN A 63 -7.26 -2.64 -7.35
CA GLN A 63 -8.00 -1.53 -6.73
C GLN A 63 -7.88 -0.22 -7.51
N MET A 64 -6.70 0.06 -8.07
CA MET A 64 -6.46 1.20 -8.95
C MET A 64 -7.34 1.14 -10.20
N THR A 65 -7.46 -0.02 -10.85
CA THR A 65 -8.38 -0.21 -11.99
C THR A 65 -9.86 -0.06 -11.62
N ARG A 66 -10.21 -0.27 -10.35
CA ARG A 66 -11.55 -0.03 -9.80
C ARG A 66 -11.78 1.40 -9.28
N ASN A 67 -10.85 2.31 -9.53
CA ASN A 67 -10.91 3.71 -9.06
C ASN A 67 -10.99 3.86 -7.53
N ASN A 68 -10.46 2.90 -6.77
CA ASN A 68 -10.36 3.02 -5.32
C ASN A 68 -9.20 3.98 -4.97
N GLY A 69 -9.56 5.23 -4.67
CA GLY A 69 -8.58 6.31 -4.44
C GLY A 69 -7.61 6.02 -3.29
N ARG A 70 -8.10 5.50 -2.16
CA ARG A 70 -7.27 5.30 -0.97
C ARG A 70 -6.26 4.16 -1.17
N ALA A 71 -6.67 3.04 -1.77
CA ALA A 71 -5.74 1.98 -2.15
C ALA A 71 -4.73 2.46 -3.20
N THR A 72 -5.18 3.22 -4.20
CA THR A 72 -4.31 3.81 -5.22
C THR A 72 -3.24 4.71 -4.58
N TYR A 73 -3.63 5.55 -3.63
CA TYR A 73 -2.68 6.38 -2.87
C TYR A 73 -1.64 5.54 -2.13
N ASN A 74 -2.09 4.53 -1.38
CA ASN A 74 -1.18 3.63 -0.64
C ASN A 74 -0.22 2.90 -1.59
N TYR A 75 -0.70 2.48 -2.75
CA TYR A 75 0.13 1.86 -3.78
C TYR A 75 1.25 2.79 -4.26
N GLY A 76 0.91 4.05 -4.54
CA GLY A 76 1.88 5.06 -4.93
C GLY A 76 2.98 5.28 -3.89
N LEU A 77 2.63 5.28 -2.60
CA LEU A 77 3.60 5.39 -1.52
C LEU A 77 4.57 4.20 -1.46
N VAL A 78 4.04 2.98 -1.60
CA VAL A 78 4.88 1.79 -1.56
C VAL A 78 5.78 1.72 -2.79
N LEU A 79 5.28 2.04 -3.98
CA LEU A 79 6.11 2.12 -5.20
C LEU A 79 7.25 3.13 -5.05
N ALA A 80 6.98 4.29 -4.44
CA ALA A 80 8.01 5.28 -4.16
C ALA A 80 9.07 4.72 -3.19
N HIS A 81 8.62 4.03 -2.14
CA HIS A 81 9.50 3.41 -1.15
C HIS A 81 10.44 2.36 -1.77
N VAL A 82 9.92 1.49 -2.64
CA VAL A 82 10.72 0.45 -3.33
C VAL A 82 11.50 0.98 -4.54
N GLY A 83 11.56 2.31 -4.73
CA GLY A 83 12.36 2.95 -5.77
C GLY A 83 11.74 2.96 -7.17
N GLN A 84 10.50 2.48 -7.34
CA GLN A 84 9.76 2.52 -8.61
C GLN A 84 9.17 3.92 -8.88
N THR A 85 10.05 4.93 -8.90
CA THR A 85 9.69 6.35 -8.92
C THR A 85 8.78 6.76 -10.09
N PRO A 86 9.02 6.35 -11.35
CA PRO A 86 8.14 6.73 -12.46
C PRO A 86 6.69 6.24 -12.25
N LYS A 87 6.53 4.96 -11.91
CA LYS A 87 5.20 4.38 -11.65
C LYS A 87 4.56 5.00 -10.41
N ALA A 88 5.33 5.27 -9.37
CA ALA A 88 4.83 5.95 -8.17
C ALA A 88 4.24 7.33 -8.49
N GLN A 89 4.86 8.10 -9.38
CA GLN A 89 4.34 9.40 -9.81
C GLN A 89 2.99 9.26 -10.54
N GLU A 90 2.89 8.33 -11.49
CA GLU A 90 1.65 8.03 -12.22
C GLU A 90 0.51 7.66 -11.28
N VAL A 91 0.79 6.74 -10.36
CA VAL A 91 -0.19 6.22 -9.40
C VAL A 91 -0.62 7.30 -8.40
N LEU A 92 0.31 8.09 -7.87
CA LEU A 92 -0.02 9.21 -6.96
C LEU A 92 -0.81 10.31 -7.69
N ASN A 93 -0.51 10.58 -8.96
CA ASN A 93 -1.30 11.52 -9.75
C ASN A 93 -2.73 11.01 -9.95
N GLN A 94 -2.93 9.72 -10.24
CA GLN A 94 -4.27 9.13 -10.33
C GLN A 94 -5.02 9.22 -8.99
N ALA A 95 -4.36 8.93 -7.86
CA ALA A 95 -4.98 9.10 -6.54
C ALA A 95 -5.42 10.55 -6.28
N ALA A 96 -4.65 11.54 -6.73
CA ALA A 96 -5.02 12.95 -6.63
C ALA A 96 -6.24 13.30 -7.49
N LEU A 97 -6.37 12.73 -8.69
CA LEU A 97 -7.54 12.89 -9.56
C LEU A 97 -8.80 12.22 -8.97
N LEU A 98 -8.62 11.13 -8.23
CA LEU A 98 -9.68 10.47 -7.45
C LEU A 98 -10.02 11.21 -6.15
N GLY A 99 -9.44 12.39 -5.91
CA GLY A 99 -9.80 13.27 -4.81
C GLY A 99 -9.08 13.00 -3.50
N ILE A 100 -8.00 12.21 -3.47
CA ILE A 100 -7.19 12.00 -2.26
C ILE A 100 -6.33 13.23 -1.98
N PRO A 101 -6.58 14.01 -0.92
CA PRO A 101 -5.89 15.28 -0.69
C PRO A 101 -4.38 15.13 -0.48
N GLU A 102 -3.97 14.07 0.20
CA GLU A 102 -2.57 13.80 0.58
C GLU A 102 -1.71 13.39 -0.63
N ALA A 103 -2.33 12.95 -1.73
CA ALA A 103 -1.64 12.46 -2.91
C ALA A 103 -0.81 13.54 -3.61
N LYS A 104 -1.32 14.77 -3.69
CA LYS A 104 -0.59 15.91 -4.28
C LYS A 104 0.68 16.23 -3.49
N ALA A 105 0.59 16.27 -2.17
CA ALA A 105 1.73 16.53 -1.31
C ALA A 105 2.78 15.42 -1.41
N ALA A 106 2.36 14.16 -1.47
CA ALA A 106 3.25 13.02 -1.68
C ALA A 106 3.95 13.09 -3.05
N LEU A 107 3.23 13.45 -4.11
CA LEU A 107 3.79 13.63 -5.45
C LEU A 107 4.84 14.76 -5.48
N THR A 108 4.53 15.92 -4.88
CA THR A 108 5.48 17.03 -4.78
C THR A 108 6.74 16.61 -4.03
N LYS A 109 6.60 15.92 -2.90
CA LYS A 109 7.75 15.39 -2.14
C LYS A 109 8.59 14.46 -3.01
N LEU A 110 7.96 13.51 -3.70
CA LEU A 110 8.64 12.54 -4.56
C LEU A 110 9.45 13.21 -5.67
N LEU A 111 8.88 14.23 -6.32
CA LEU A 111 9.55 15.00 -7.35
C LEU A 111 10.77 15.75 -6.79
N LEU A 112 10.62 16.43 -5.65
CA LEU A 112 11.71 17.16 -5.00
C LEU A 112 12.86 16.23 -4.58
N THR A 113 12.55 15.05 -4.03
CA THR A 113 13.57 14.07 -3.64
C THR A 113 14.17 13.33 -4.83
N GLY A 114 13.42 13.18 -5.93
CA GLY A 114 13.89 12.55 -7.17
C GLY A 114 14.69 13.49 -8.07
N SER A 115 14.59 14.81 -7.88
CA SER A 115 15.34 15.84 -8.62
C SER A 115 16.74 16.12 -8.06
N VAL A 116 17.17 15.44 -7.00
CA VAL A 116 18.56 15.49 -6.54
C VAL A 116 19.32 14.32 -7.17
N ARG A 117 19.80 14.52 -8.40
CA ARG A 117 20.87 13.73 -9.00
C ARG A 117 21.87 14.67 -9.65
#